data_AF-A0A951YW07-F1
#
_entry.id   AF-A0A951YW07-F1
#
_cell.length_a   1.000
_cell.length_b   1.000
_cell.length_c   1.000
_cell.angle_alpha   90.00
_cell.angle_beta   90.00
_cell.angle_gamma   90.00
#
_symmetry.space_group_name_H-M   'P 1'
#
loop_
_entity.id
_entity.type
_entity.pdbx_description
1 polymer ?
#
loop_
_entity_poly.entity_id
_entity_poly.type
_entity_poly.pdbx_seq_one_letter_code
_entity_poly.pdbx_strand_id
1 'polypeptide(L)'
;MPPKVLFIVNIDGDPDPETTPPDNPAVLAKYRVMEAIVAEHADGKGAFGVQTSPMYRHRFFDEPFAAFWHDWVQGGGELTLHPEEDLYCAPDDRLPDGTHYADAARMQQVIADGVATLARIGLTFSAYKNGYQAQTPAILRHLHDAGIGIEMSCAPGIHWPEKLADWRNAPLSAFMHSPARMGEIAQPGDPQQLFEIPVGWSGLPSATPERLLNTQYLVNEFSNSAAIATVWDMIARRAQEEGRDQIVSFLCHTYTMADSRYADRLRRALDYMTAHGGQPVTPGEARLHFEAQAHRQ
;
A
#
# COMPACT_ATOMS: atom_id res chain seq x y z
N MET A 1 -23.33 -17.03 1.63
CA MET A 1 -22.18 -17.20 0.71
C MET A 1 -20.97 -17.53 1.57
N PRO A 2 -20.05 -18.41 1.11
CA PRO A 2 -18.82 -18.69 1.87
C PRO A 2 -17.98 -17.40 1.99
N PRO A 3 -17.26 -17.19 3.09
CA PRO A 3 -16.33 -16.07 3.25
C PRO A 3 -15.30 -16.03 2.12
N LYS A 4 -14.97 -14.82 1.66
CA LYS A 4 -13.99 -14.55 0.60
C LYS A 4 -12.74 -13.86 1.16
N VAL A 5 -11.65 -13.92 0.40
CA VAL A 5 -10.50 -13.04 0.61
C VAL A 5 -10.41 -12.06 -0.54
N LEU A 6 -10.61 -10.77 -0.24
CA LEU A 6 -10.38 -9.68 -1.18
C LEU A 6 -8.93 -9.24 -1.03
N PHE A 7 -8.22 -9.07 -2.14
CA PHE A 7 -6.86 -8.59 -2.11
C PHE A 7 -6.62 -7.42 -3.06
N ILE A 8 -5.80 -6.48 -2.61
CA ILE A 8 -5.36 -5.33 -3.39
C ILE A 8 -3.89 -5.58 -3.76
N VAL A 9 -3.56 -5.49 -5.05
CA VAL A 9 -2.15 -5.39 -5.47
C VAL A 9 -1.67 -3.97 -5.16
N ASN A 10 -0.89 -3.81 -4.10
CA ASN A 10 -0.39 -2.54 -3.60
C ASN A 10 1.03 -2.32 -4.15
N ILE A 11 1.15 -1.40 -5.09
CA ILE A 11 2.37 -1.20 -5.87
C ILE A 11 3.05 0.07 -5.39
N ASP A 12 4.21 -0.07 -4.77
CA ASP A 12 5.08 1.06 -4.49
C ASP A 12 5.81 1.42 -5.79
N GLY A 13 5.45 2.57 -6.37
CA GLY A 13 5.95 3.10 -7.66
C GLY A 13 7.38 3.61 -7.59
N ASP A 14 8.24 2.87 -6.90
CA ASP A 14 9.59 3.28 -6.58
C ASP A 14 10.52 3.34 -7.80
N PRO A 15 11.24 4.47 -7.96
CA PRO A 15 12.50 4.45 -8.69
C PRO A 15 13.50 3.57 -7.92
N ASP A 16 14.56 3.14 -8.59
CA ASP A 16 15.58 2.33 -7.92
C ASP A 16 16.21 3.14 -6.74
N PRO A 17 16.33 2.57 -5.53
CA PRO A 17 16.90 3.26 -4.37
C PRO A 17 18.44 3.30 -4.37
N GLU A 18 19.11 2.39 -5.06
CA GLU A 18 20.57 2.35 -5.15
C GLU A 18 21.08 3.18 -6.32
N THR A 19 20.35 3.13 -7.43
CA THR A 19 20.58 3.99 -8.58
C THR A 19 19.38 4.90 -8.69
N THR A 20 19.55 6.21 -8.56
CA THR A 20 18.48 7.18 -8.81
C THR A 20 18.57 7.64 -10.27
N PRO A 21 18.22 6.84 -11.30
CA PRO A 21 18.36 7.34 -12.64
C PRO A 21 17.28 8.40 -12.89
N PRO A 22 17.65 9.58 -13.43
CA PRO A 22 16.70 10.50 -14.04
C PRO A 22 16.08 9.93 -15.34
N ASP A 23 16.41 8.69 -15.71
CA ASP A 23 15.94 8.00 -16.91
C ASP A 23 14.47 7.60 -16.78
N ASN A 24 13.58 8.48 -17.25
CA ASN A 24 12.15 8.22 -17.32
C ASN A 24 11.82 6.95 -18.14
N PRO A 25 12.40 6.71 -19.34
CA PRO A 25 12.23 5.44 -20.06
C PRO A 25 12.50 4.18 -19.23
N ALA A 26 13.60 4.12 -18.47
CA ALA A 26 13.91 2.95 -17.64
C ALA A 26 12.90 2.74 -16.50
N VAL A 27 12.42 3.81 -15.88
CA VAL A 27 11.37 3.73 -14.85
C VAL A 27 10.05 3.27 -15.46
N LEU A 28 9.63 3.87 -16.57
CA LEU A 28 8.41 3.50 -17.27
C LEU A 28 8.43 2.05 -17.77
N ALA A 29 9.57 1.55 -18.25
CA ALA A 29 9.68 0.15 -18.66
C ALA A 29 9.30 -0.81 -17.51
N LYS A 30 9.74 -0.50 -16.28
CA LYS A 30 9.38 -1.27 -15.09
C LYS A 30 7.90 -1.12 -14.73
N TYR A 31 7.33 0.09 -14.86
CA TYR A 31 5.91 0.32 -14.63
C TYR A 31 5.04 -0.45 -15.63
N ARG A 32 5.41 -0.48 -16.91
CA ARG A 32 4.69 -1.23 -17.95
C ARG A 32 4.74 -2.75 -17.73
N VAL A 33 5.84 -3.28 -17.17
CA VAL A 33 5.89 -4.69 -16.74
C VAL A 33 4.88 -4.95 -15.62
N MET A 34 4.83 -4.08 -14.62
CA MET A 34 3.86 -4.20 -13.51
C MET A 34 2.42 -4.11 -14.01
N GLU A 35 2.11 -3.10 -14.83
CA GLU A 35 0.79 -2.90 -15.45
C GLU A 35 0.34 -4.14 -16.23
N ALA A 36 1.22 -4.71 -17.07
CA ALA A 36 0.90 -5.92 -17.83
C ALA A 36 0.60 -7.12 -16.91
N ILE A 37 1.38 -7.31 -15.85
CA ILE A 37 1.15 -8.40 -14.89
C ILE A 37 -0.20 -8.22 -14.17
N VAL A 38 -0.52 -7.01 -13.73
CA VAL A 38 -1.79 -6.75 -13.01
C VAL A 38 -2.99 -6.83 -13.94
N ALA A 39 -2.87 -6.36 -15.18
CA ALA A 39 -3.90 -6.51 -16.21
C ALA A 39 -4.23 -7.99 -16.47
N GLU A 40 -3.19 -8.83 -16.62
CA GLU A 40 -3.36 -10.25 -16.93
C GLU A 40 -3.85 -11.07 -15.73
N HIS A 41 -3.28 -10.84 -14.54
CA HIS A 41 -3.45 -11.75 -13.39
C HIS A 41 -4.35 -11.20 -12.28
N ALA A 42 -4.77 -9.94 -12.38
CA ALA A 42 -5.64 -9.28 -11.41
C ALA A 42 -6.71 -8.38 -12.08
N ASP A 43 -7.00 -8.59 -13.37
CA ASP A 43 -8.05 -7.87 -14.12
C ASP A 43 -7.89 -6.33 -14.08
N GLY A 44 -6.63 -5.87 -14.07
CA GLY A 44 -6.29 -4.45 -13.97
C GLY A 44 -6.51 -3.84 -12.57
N LYS A 45 -6.96 -4.65 -11.59
CA LYS A 45 -7.28 -4.19 -10.24
C LYS A 45 -6.03 -4.12 -9.37
N GLY A 46 -5.68 -2.91 -8.99
CA GLY A 46 -4.57 -2.63 -8.07
C GLY A 46 -4.54 -1.16 -7.65
N ALA A 47 -3.57 -0.82 -6.83
CA ALA A 47 -3.30 0.53 -6.36
C ALA A 47 -1.85 0.89 -6.66
N PHE A 48 -1.62 1.90 -7.50
CA PHE A 48 -0.28 2.33 -7.88
C PHE A 48 0.12 3.58 -7.11
N GLY A 49 1.20 3.47 -6.33
CA GLY A 49 1.78 4.55 -5.55
C GLY A 49 2.45 5.59 -6.45
N VAL A 50 1.91 6.81 -6.48
CA VAL A 50 2.59 7.95 -7.09
C VAL A 50 3.57 8.50 -6.06
N GLN A 51 4.85 8.28 -6.32
CA GLN A 51 5.90 8.65 -5.39
C GLN A 51 6.02 10.18 -5.29
N THR A 52 6.14 10.68 -4.07
CA THR A 52 6.26 12.12 -3.80
C THR A 52 7.48 12.46 -2.98
N SER A 53 8.38 11.53 -2.70
CA SER A 53 9.59 11.76 -1.90
C SER A 53 10.39 13.00 -2.33
N PRO A 54 11.23 13.57 -1.45
CA PRO A 54 11.93 14.84 -1.70
C PRO A 54 12.62 14.94 -3.07
N MET A 55 13.27 13.88 -3.53
CA MET A 55 13.95 13.86 -4.84
C MET A 55 13.01 13.79 -6.06
N TYR A 56 11.76 13.39 -5.88
CA TYR A 56 10.81 13.10 -6.96
C TYR A 56 9.48 13.81 -6.83
N ARG A 57 9.34 14.72 -5.86
CA ARG A 57 8.12 15.43 -5.44
C ARG A 57 7.20 15.86 -6.60
N HIS A 58 7.77 16.27 -7.73
CA HIS A 58 7.03 16.72 -8.90
C HIS A 58 7.19 15.81 -10.12
N ARG A 59 8.28 15.04 -10.20
CA ARG A 59 8.68 14.29 -11.40
C ARG A 59 7.57 13.39 -11.92
N PHE A 60 6.88 12.69 -11.03
CA PHE A 60 5.88 11.69 -11.40
C PHE A 60 4.52 12.29 -11.70
N PHE A 61 4.33 13.61 -11.60
CA PHE A 61 3.09 14.27 -12.02
C PHE A 61 3.18 14.85 -13.45
N ASP A 62 4.39 14.92 -14.00
CA ASP A 62 4.64 15.43 -15.33
C ASP A 62 4.66 14.31 -16.38
N GLU A 63 4.63 14.69 -17.66
CA GLU A 63 4.88 13.75 -18.75
C GLU A 63 6.29 13.15 -18.65
N PRO A 64 6.49 11.85 -18.96
CA PRO A 64 5.53 10.90 -19.53
C PRO A 64 4.70 10.11 -18.49
N PHE A 65 4.82 10.41 -17.18
CA PHE A 65 4.15 9.65 -16.13
C PHE A 65 2.67 9.99 -16.03
N ALA A 66 2.29 11.24 -16.28
CA ALA A 66 0.89 11.66 -16.36
C ALA A 66 0.09 10.78 -17.35
N ALA A 67 0.61 10.56 -18.56
CA ALA A 67 -0.01 9.66 -19.53
C ALA A 67 -0.12 8.22 -19.01
N PHE A 68 0.93 7.69 -18.37
CA PHE A 68 0.89 6.36 -17.74
C PHE A 68 -0.21 6.25 -16.67
N TRP A 69 -0.39 7.27 -15.83
CA TRP A 69 -1.45 7.26 -14.81
C TRP A 69 -2.85 7.26 -15.40
N HIS A 70 -3.06 8.00 -16.49
CA HIS A 70 -4.33 7.94 -17.21
C HIS A 70 -4.60 6.55 -17.78
N ASP A 71 -3.61 5.93 -18.42
CA ASP A 71 -3.74 4.56 -18.96
C ASP A 71 -4.07 3.57 -17.83
N TRP A 72 -3.35 3.65 -16.71
CA TRP A 72 -3.57 2.81 -15.54
C TRP A 72 -4.99 2.90 -14.98
N VAL A 73 -5.49 4.13 -14.79
CA VAL A 73 -6.85 4.36 -14.28
C VAL A 73 -7.91 3.92 -15.29
N GLN A 74 -7.68 4.14 -16.59
CA GLN A 74 -8.57 3.62 -17.64
C GLN A 74 -8.60 2.09 -17.68
N GLY A 75 -7.48 1.44 -17.33
CA GLY A 75 -7.37 -0.01 -17.15
C GLY A 75 -8.08 -0.56 -15.92
N GLY A 76 -8.68 0.29 -15.08
CA GLY A 76 -9.44 -0.10 -13.90
C GLY A 76 -8.65 -0.11 -12.59
N GLY A 77 -7.40 0.36 -12.61
CA GLY A 77 -6.59 0.56 -11.41
C GLY A 77 -6.89 1.88 -10.70
N GLU A 78 -6.37 2.02 -9.48
CA GLU A 78 -6.45 3.27 -8.70
C GLU A 78 -5.06 3.81 -8.34
N LEU A 79 -4.99 5.09 -7.97
CA LEU A 79 -3.75 5.74 -7.57
C LEU A 79 -3.72 5.96 -6.06
N THR A 80 -2.55 5.72 -5.48
CA THR A 80 -2.27 5.92 -4.07
C THR A 80 -1.23 7.02 -3.91
N LEU A 81 -1.43 7.93 -2.96
CA LEU A 81 -0.39 8.89 -2.61
C LEU A 81 0.70 8.16 -1.82
N HIS A 82 1.91 8.16 -2.36
CA HIS A 82 3.05 7.47 -1.75
C HIS A 82 4.15 8.48 -1.43
N PRO A 83 4.30 8.91 -0.18
CA PRO A 83 5.49 9.63 0.26
C PRO A 83 6.50 8.65 0.87
N GLU A 84 7.76 8.77 0.48
CA GLU A 84 8.88 8.18 1.22
C GLU A 84 9.91 9.24 1.58
N GLU A 85 9.68 9.92 2.70
CA GLU A 85 10.44 11.11 3.08
C GLU A 85 11.88 10.82 3.51
N ASP A 86 12.14 9.61 4.00
CA ASP A 86 13.43 9.25 4.59
C ASP A 86 14.37 8.53 3.63
N LEU A 87 13.85 7.80 2.64
CA LEU A 87 14.67 6.98 1.74
C LEU A 87 15.22 7.80 0.57
N TYR A 88 14.32 8.45 -0.16
CA TYR A 88 14.64 9.18 -1.39
C TYR A 88 14.79 10.69 -1.13
N CYS A 89 15.79 11.02 -0.33
CA CYS A 89 16.22 12.38 -0.02
C CYS A 89 17.73 12.54 -0.25
N ALA A 90 18.15 13.78 -0.54
CA ALA A 90 19.57 14.07 -0.69
C ALA A 90 20.32 13.78 0.63
N PRO A 91 21.61 13.40 0.59
CA PRO A 91 22.36 13.11 1.82
C PRO A 91 22.28 14.21 2.88
N ASP A 92 22.28 15.47 2.46
CA ASP A 92 22.22 16.65 3.34
C ASP A 92 20.81 16.88 3.93
N ASP A 93 19.77 16.31 3.32
CA ASP A 93 18.38 16.38 3.79
C ASP A 93 18.01 15.24 4.74
N ARG A 94 18.91 14.27 4.94
CA ARG A 94 18.70 13.15 5.87
C ARG A 94 18.82 13.67 7.30
N LEU A 95 17.82 13.34 8.11
CA LEU A 95 17.91 13.62 9.54
C LEU A 95 18.98 12.70 10.16
N PRO A 96 19.91 13.25 10.97
CA PRO A 96 20.92 12.43 11.65
C PRO A 96 20.27 11.44 12.61
N ASP A 97 19.18 11.88 13.26
CA ASP A 97 18.34 11.07 14.14
C ASP A 97 16.87 11.34 13.82
N GLY A 98 16.03 10.30 13.88
CA GLY A 98 14.58 10.41 13.70
C GLY A 98 14.11 10.23 12.26
N THR A 99 12.93 10.79 11.97
CA THR A 99 12.23 10.62 10.69
C THR A 99 11.44 11.87 10.33
N HIS A 100 11.39 12.19 9.04
CA HIS A 100 10.59 13.31 8.52
C HIS A 100 9.09 13.10 8.73
N TYR A 101 8.64 11.86 8.95
CA TYR A 101 7.24 11.58 9.27
C TYR A 101 6.79 12.16 10.63
N ALA A 102 7.73 12.53 11.50
CA ALA A 102 7.45 13.23 12.76
C ALA A 102 7.01 14.68 12.56
N ASP A 103 7.37 15.31 11.43
CA ASP A 103 7.03 16.69 11.13
C ASP A 103 5.63 16.78 10.51
N ALA A 104 4.64 17.04 11.36
CA ALA A 104 3.24 17.14 10.95
C ALA A 104 3.00 18.24 9.90
N ALA A 105 3.67 19.39 10.01
CA ALA A 105 3.49 20.50 9.08
C ALA A 105 4.05 20.14 7.70
N ARG A 106 5.22 19.50 7.67
CA ARG A 106 5.79 18.95 6.44
C ARG A 106 4.84 17.93 5.82
N MET A 107 4.37 16.94 6.57
CA MET A 107 3.49 15.91 6.04
C MET A 107 2.16 16.47 5.53
N GLN A 108 1.58 17.46 6.23
CA GLN A 108 0.39 18.18 5.74
C GLN A 108 0.65 18.80 4.37
N GLN A 109 1.78 19.49 4.20
CA GLN A 109 2.13 20.12 2.94
C GLN A 109 2.33 19.09 1.82
N VAL A 110 3.07 18.01 2.09
CA VAL A 110 3.31 16.92 1.13
C VAL A 110 1.98 16.33 0.64
N ILE A 111 1.06 16.06 1.55
CA ILE A 111 -0.26 15.50 1.23
C ILE A 111 -1.07 16.49 0.40
N ALA A 112 -1.19 17.74 0.85
CA ALA A 112 -1.97 18.76 0.17
C ALA A 112 -1.43 19.07 -1.24
N ASP A 113 -0.11 19.20 -1.37
CA ASP A 113 0.54 19.50 -2.65
C ASP A 113 0.40 18.33 -3.63
N GLY A 114 0.53 17.09 -3.16
CA GLY A 114 0.31 15.88 -3.97
C GLY A 114 -1.12 15.82 -4.51
N VAL A 115 -2.13 15.96 -3.63
CA VAL A 115 -3.54 15.97 -4.01
C VAL A 115 -3.85 17.08 -5.01
N ALA A 116 -3.38 18.31 -4.73
CA ALA A 116 -3.60 19.45 -5.61
C ALA A 116 -2.93 19.26 -6.97
N THR A 117 -1.74 18.65 -7.02
CA THR A 117 -1.01 18.45 -8.27
C THR A 117 -1.65 17.35 -9.12
N LEU A 118 -2.06 16.23 -8.52
CA LEU A 118 -2.76 15.17 -9.24
C LEU A 118 -4.10 15.65 -9.81
N ALA A 119 -4.83 16.47 -9.05
CA ALA A 119 -6.09 17.07 -9.51
C ALA A 119 -5.91 17.96 -10.75
N ARG A 120 -4.75 18.65 -10.91
CA ARG A 120 -4.49 19.48 -12.09
C ARG A 120 -4.35 18.68 -13.38
N ILE A 121 -3.96 17.42 -13.30
CA ILE A 121 -3.94 16.50 -14.45
C ILE A 121 -5.25 15.71 -14.57
N GLY A 122 -6.29 16.05 -13.80
CA GLY A 122 -7.61 15.44 -13.90
C GLY A 122 -7.73 14.05 -13.26
N LEU A 123 -6.84 13.72 -12.32
CA LEU A 123 -6.82 12.46 -11.58
C LEU A 123 -6.96 12.70 -10.07
N THR A 124 -7.26 11.65 -9.31
CA THR A 124 -7.42 11.70 -7.85
C THR A 124 -6.78 10.50 -7.17
N PHE A 125 -6.33 10.68 -5.94
CA PHE A 125 -5.87 9.58 -5.10
C PHE A 125 -7.06 8.91 -4.42
N SER A 126 -7.15 7.58 -4.46
CA SER A 126 -8.16 6.83 -3.71
C SER A 126 -7.67 6.46 -2.31
N ALA A 127 -6.35 6.28 -2.15
CA ALA A 127 -5.72 5.82 -0.93
C ALA A 127 -4.39 6.54 -0.64
N TYR A 128 -3.85 6.26 0.55
CA TYR A 128 -2.52 6.67 0.99
C TYR A 128 -1.69 5.46 1.40
N LYS A 129 -0.38 5.51 1.14
CA LYS A 129 0.60 4.50 1.51
C LYS A 129 1.92 5.18 1.82
N ASN A 130 2.29 5.26 3.08
CA ASN A 130 3.57 5.79 3.50
C ASN A 130 4.72 4.78 3.39
N GLY A 131 5.93 5.28 3.12
CA GLY A 131 7.16 4.51 3.21
C GLY A 131 7.43 3.97 4.61
N TYR A 132 8.09 2.82 4.68
CA TYR A 132 8.43 2.11 5.93
C TYR A 132 7.26 1.84 6.88
N GLN A 133 6.02 1.89 6.38
CA GLN A 133 4.81 1.73 7.19
C GLN A 133 4.69 2.77 8.31
N ALA A 134 5.35 3.91 8.13
CA ALA A 134 5.32 5.01 9.07
C ALA A 134 3.93 5.63 9.12
N GLN A 135 3.43 5.91 10.33
CA GLN A 135 2.15 6.57 10.50
C GLN A 135 2.18 7.48 11.71
N THR A 136 1.37 8.53 11.72
CA THR A 136 1.13 9.32 12.93
C THR A 136 -0.33 9.75 13.00
N PRO A 137 -0.89 10.01 14.19
CA PRO A 137 -2.22 10.61 14.29
C PRO A 137 -2.36 11.93 13.54
N ALA A 138 -1.27 12.69 13.33
CA ALA A 138 -1.29 13.91 12.55
C ALA A 138 -1.49 13.61 11.06
N ILE A 139 -0.74 12.65 10.50
CA ILE A 139 -0.89 12.23 9.10
C ILE A 139 -2.35 11.80 8.84
N LEU A 140 -2.94 10.95 9.69
CA LEU A 140 -4.34 10.50 9.52
C LEU A 140 -5.33 11.67 9.42
N ARG A 141 -5.19 12.69 10.28
CA ARG A 141 -6.03 13.89 10.20
C ARG A 141 -5.82 14.64 8.88
N HIS A 142 -4.58 14.78 8.44
CA HIS A 142 -4.27 15.43 7.17
C HIS A 142 -4.82 14.65 5.96
N LEU A 143 -4.86 13.31 6.00
CA LEU A 143 -5.51 12.50 4.97
C LEU A 143 -7.01 12.77 4.90
N HIS A 144 -7.68 12.75 6.06
CA HIS A 144 -9.09 13.08 6.14
C HIS A 144 -9.38 14.49 5.58
N ASP A 145 -8.62 15.49 6.01
CA ASP A 145 -8.78 16.89 5.57
C ASP A 145 -8.51 17.06 4.06
N ALA A 146 -7.63 16.23 3.49
CA ALA A 146 -7.35 16.20 2.07
C ALA A 146 -8.35 15.35 1.25
N GLY A 147 -9.33 14.71 1.91
CA GLY A 147 -10.34 13.87 1.27
C GLY A 147 -9.87 12.47 0.91
N ILE A 148 -8.72 12.01 1.40
CA ILE A 148 -8.24 10.64 1.23
C ILE A 148 -8.80 9.78 2.37
N GLY A 149 -9.72 8.89 2.04
CA GLY A 149 -10.46 8.09 3.02
C GLY A 149 -9.94 6.67 3.24
N ILE A 150 -8.87 6.27 2.56
CA ILE A 150 -8.31 4.91 2.61
C ILE A 150 -6.81 4.98 2.90
N GLU A 151 -6.33 4.11 3.77
CA GLU A 151 -4.94 4.06 4.23
C GLU A 151 -4.44 2.61 4.13
N MET A 152 -3.20 2.42 3.66
CA MET A 152 -2.64 1.12 3.29
C MET A 152 -1.23 0.87 3.85
N SER A 153 -0.72 1.71 4.75
CA SER A 153 0.56 1.52 5.44
C SER A 153 0.51 0.43 6.49
N CYS A 154 -0.65 0.12 7.06
CA CYS A 154 -0.75 -0.88 8.12
C CYS A 154 -0.06 -2.20 7.78
N ALA A 155 0.86 -2.63 8.64
CA ALA A 155 1.53 -3.92 8.54
C ALA A 155 1.46 -4.63 9.90
N PRO A 156 0.42 -5.44 10.14
CA PRO A 156 0.16 -6.01 11.46
C PRO A 156 1.34 -6.76 12.05
N GLY A 157 1.66 -6.49 13.32
CA GLY A 157 2.77 -7.12 14.03
C GLY A 157 4.12 -6.38 13.93
N ILE A 158 4.27 -5.42 13.02
CA ILE A 158 5.46 -4.57 12.90
C ILE A 158 5.59 -3.63 14.11
N HIS A 159 6.83 -3.40 14.54
CA HIS A 159 7.19 -2.36 15.51
C HIS A 159 8.57 -1.81 15.20
N TRP A 160 8.59 -0.63 14.58
CA TRP A 160 9.79 0.10 14.17
C TRP A 160 9.70 1.55 14.66
N PRO A 161 10.04 1.81 15.94
CA PRO A 161 9.85 3.11 16.57
C PRO A 161 10.65 4.23 15.92
N GLU A 162 11.83 3.92 15.37
CA GLU A 162 12.67 4.88 14.63
C GLU A 162 11.97 5.42 13.37
N LYS A 163 11.02 4.67 12.81
CA LYS A 163 10.18 5.07 11.67
C LYS A 163 8.74 5.43 12.07
N LEU A 164 8.44 5.50 13.36
CA LEU A 164 7.09 5.74 13.87
C LEU A 164 6.06 4.72 13.35
N ALA A 165 6.48 3.48 13.13
CA ALA A 165 5.58 2.39 12.75
C ALA A 165 5.31 1.51 13.97
N ASP A 166 4.07 1.51 14.48
CA ASP A 166 3.64 0.61 15.55
C ASP A 166 2.29 -0.03 15.19
N TRP A 167 2.37 -1.26 14.71
CA TRP A 167 1.24 -2.04 14.20
C TRP A 167 0.99 -3.30 15.02
N ARG A 168 1.53 -3.37 16.24
CA ARG A 168 1.42 -4.56 17.09
C ARG A 168 -0.01 -4.93 17.44
N ASN A 169 -0.90 -3.94 17.49
CA ASN A 169 -2.32 -4.12 17.83
C ASN A 169 -3.23 -4.16 16.60
N ALA A 170 -2.68 -4.01 15.40
CA ALA A 170 -3.46 -3.88 14.18
C ALA A 170 -4.26 -5.15 13.86
N PRO A 171 -5.55 -5.01 13.49
CA PRO A 171 -6.32 -6.11 12.92
C PRO A 171 -5.66 -6.74 11.69
N LEU A 172 -5.95 -8.02 11.47
CA LEU A 172 -5.36 -8.82 10.39
C LEU A 172 -6.09 -8.70 9.04
N SER A 173 -7.13 -7.88 9.00
CA SER A 173 -7.99 -7.59 7.85
C SER A 173 -8.46 -6.15 7.98
N ALA A 174 -8.94 -5.56 6.88
CA ALA A 174 -9.40 -4.18 6.85
C ALA A 174 -10.41 -3.84 7.96
N PHE A 175 -10.32 -2.60 8.44
CA PHE A 175 -11.07 -2.08 9.57
C PHE A 175 -11.22 -0.56 9.47
N MET A 176 -12.17 0.01 10.22
CA MET A 176 -12.21 1.45 10.42
C MET A 176 -11.20 1.83 11.51
N HIS A 177 -10.24 2.68 11.17
CA HIS A 177 -9.14 3.07 12.04
C HIS A 177 -9.54 4.18 13.01
N SER A 178 -9.14 4.04 14.28
CA SER A 178 -9.27 5.10 15.28
C SER A 178 -8.31 6.25 15.01
N PRO A 179 -8.79 7.51 14.93
CA PRO A 179 -7.92 8.68 14.70
C PRO A 179 -6.97 8.95 15.87
N ALA A 180 -7.26 8.40 17.05
CA ALA A 180 -6.52 8.65 18.29
C ALA A 180 -5.50 7.56 18.62
N ARG A 181 -5.68 6.34 18.08
CA ARG A 181 -4.90 5.15 18.45
C ARG A 181 -4.45 4.41 17.21
N MET A 182 -3.15 4.42 16.96
CA MET A 182 -2.54 3.75 15.81
C MET A 182 -2.80 2.24 15.86
N GLY A 183 -3.18 1.65 14.73
CA GLY A 183 -3.42 0.21 14.63
C GLY A 183 -4.59 -0.29 15.49
N GLU A 184 -5.57 0.54 15.84
CA GLU A 184 -6.73 0.10 16.62
C GLU A 184 -8.06 0.41 15.91
N ILE A 185 -9.06 -0.44 16.13
CA ILE A 185 -10.41 -0.26 15.59
C ILE A 185 -11.06 0.99 16.21
N ALA A 186 -11.63 1.83 15.35
CA ALA A 186 -12.42 2.99 15.72
C ALA A 186 -13.58 2.61 16.66
N GLN A 187 -13.83 3.44 17.64
CA GLN A 187 -14.97 3.27 18.55
C GLN A 187 -16.19 4.04 18.03
N PRO A 188 -17.42 3.65 18.45
CA PRO A 188 -18.60 4.44 18.15
C PRO A 188 -18.42 5.90 18.59
N GLY A 189 -18.57 6.83 17.65
CA GLY A 189 -18.42 8.27 17.89
C GLY A 189 -17.02 8.83 17.64
N ASP A 190 -16.03 7.99 17.29
CA ASP A 190 -14.73 8.49 16.81
C ASP A 190 -14.97 9.32 15.53
N PRO A 191 -14.55 10.60 15.48
CA PRO A 191 -14.67 11.42 14.28
C PRO A 191 -13.61 11.02 13.26
N GLN A 192 -13.80 11.36 11.98
CA GLN A 192 -12.74 11.27 10.96
C GLN A 192 -12.12 9.86 10.80
N GLN A 193 -12.92 8.81 10.90
CA GLN A 193 -12.43 7.44 10.72
C GLN A 193 -11.95 7.22 9.28
N LEU A 194 -10.82 6.54 9.15
CA LEU A 194 -10.27 6.11 7.86
C LEU A 194 -10.48 4.61 7.67
N PHE A 195 -10.66 4.17 6.44
CA PHE A 195 -10.71 2.76 6.11
C PHE A 195 -9.27 2.25 5.91
N GLU A 196 -8.81 1.39 6.82
CA GLU A 196 -7.45 0.84 6.77
C GLU A 196 -7.46 -0.52 6.07
N ILE A 197 -6.53 -0.74 5.15
CA ILE A 197 -6.29 -2.05 4.52
C ILE A 197 -4.88 -2.52 4.89
N PRO A 198 -4.74 -3.55 5.75
CA PRO A 198 -3.43 -4.05 6.17
C PRO A 198 -2.75 -4.87 5.07
N VAL A 199 -1.41 -4.86 5.07
CA VAL A 199 -0.61 -5.88 4.37
C VAL A 199 -0.96 -7.26 4.91
N GLY A 200 -1.24 -8.20 4.00
CA GLY A 200 -1.59 -9.57 4.38
C GLY A 200 -0.50 -10.20 5.22
N TRP A 201 -0.87 -10.74 6.39
CA TRP A 201 0.06 -11.34 7.34
C TRP A 201 -0.44 -12.71 7.81
N SER A 202 0.48 -13.65 7.99
CA SER A 202 0.17 -14.99 8.49
C SER A 202 -0.36 -14.97 9.93
N GLY A 203 -0.02 -13.93 10.70
CA GLY A 203 -0.26 -13.86 12.15
C GLY A 203 0.88 -14.47 12.98
N LEU A 204 1.93 -14.97 12.33
CA LEU A 204 3.10 -15.53 13.00
C LEU A 204 4.16 -14.44 13.22
N PRO A 205 4.85 -14.44 14.37
CA PRO A 205 5.82 -13.41 14.70
C PRO A 205 6.95 -13.36 13.66
N SER A 206 7.45 -12.16 13.42
CA SER A 206 8.69 -11.97 12.68
C SER A 206 9.88 -12.53 13.45
N ALA A 207 10.82 -13.15 12.73
CA ALA A 207 12.07 -13.64 13.29
C ALA A 207 13.11 -12.53 13.53
N THR A 208 12.86 -11.29 13.08
CA THR A 208 13.77 -10.15 13.25
C THR A 208 13.39 -9.30 14.47
N PRO A 209 14.36 -8.79 15.26
CA PRO A 209 14.09 -7.90 16.41
C PRO A 209 13.24 -6.68 16.07
N GLU A 210 13.48 -6.06 14.92
CA GLU A 210 12.78 -4.88 14.40
C GLU A 210 11.41 -5.22 13.79
N ARG A 211 11.05 -6.51 13.78
CA ARG A 211 9.81 -7.07 13.22
C ARG A 211 9.44 -6.45 11.86
N LEU A 212 10.37 -6.49 10.90
CA LEU A 212 10.16 -5.94 9.56
C LEU A 212 9.32 -6.88 8.70
N LEU A 213 8.86 -6.37 7.55
CA LEU A 213 8.28 -7.19 6.48
C LEU A 213 9.26 -8.30 6.09
N ASN A 214 8.74 -9.52 5.98
CA ASN A 214 9.50 -10.74 5.74
C ASN A 214 8.59 -11.81 5.12
N THR A 215 9.04 -13.06 5.11
CA THR A 215 8.31 -14.23 4.58
C THR A 215 6.96 -14.54 5.24
N GLN A 216 6.61 -13.88 6.33
CA GLN A 216 5.30 -13.98 6.99
C GLN A 216 4.26 -13.02 6.41
N TYR A 217 4.64 -12.15 5.47
CA TYR A 217 3.75 -11.17 4.85
C TYR A 217 3.57 -11.43 3.35
N LEU A 218 2.44 -10.97 2.81
CA LEU A 218 2.22 -10.83 1.37
C LEU A 218 3.06 -9.65 0.87
N VAL A 219 4.33 -9.92 0.61
CA VAL A 219 5.31 -8.99 0.02
C VAL A 219 6.12 -9.75 -1.01
N ASN A 220 6.23 -9.22 -2.23
CA ASN A 220 6.84 -9.94 -3.34
C ASN A 220 8.37 -10.07 -3.17
N GLU A 221 9.04 -8.99 -2.82
CA GLU A 221 10.50 -8.88 -2.86
C GLU A 221 11.19 -9.66 -1.73
N PHE A 222 10.56 -9.69 -0.55
CA PHE A 222 11.11 -10.30 0.67
C PHE A 222 10.63 -11.73 0.92
N SER A 223 9.96 -12.34 -0.07
CA SER A 223 9.39 -13.69 0.03
C SER A 223 9.80 -14.60 -1.12
N ASN A 224 9.26 -15.81 -1.14
CA ASN A 224 9.28 -16.71 -2.28
C ASN A 224 7.87 -17.29 -2.48
N SER A 225 7.63 -17.99 -3.59
CA SER A 225 6.28 -18.50 -3.91
C SER A 225 5.69 -19.38 -2.81
N ALA A 226 6.50 -20.21 -2.15
CA ALA A 226 6.03 -21.10 -1.09
C ALA A 226 5.63 -20.33 0.17
N ALA A 227 6.40 -19.30 0.53
CA ALA A 227 6.08 -18.41 1.64
C ALA A 227 4.78 -17.63 1.37
N ILE A 228 4.63 -17.05 0.17
CA ILE A 228 3.41 -16.33 -0.24
C ILE A 228 2.19 -17.26 -0.17
N ALA A 229 2.30 -18.47 -0.71
CA ALA A 229 1.23 -19.47 -0.64
C ALA A 229 0.84 -19.80 0.82
N THR A 230 1.84 -19.99 1.70
CA THR A 230 1.61 -20.25 3.12
C THR A 230 0.86 -19.10 3.80
N VAL A 231 1.28 -17.86 3.55
CA VAL A 231 0.61 -16.68 4.11
C VAL A 231 -0.83 -16.58 3.59
N TRP A 232 -1.03 -16.80 2.29
CA TRP A 232 -2.35 -16.78 1.68
C TRP A 232 -3.28 -17.83 2.29
N ASP A 233 -2.83 -19.08 2.41
CA ASP A 233 -3.60 -20.17 3.00
C ASP A 233 -4.01 -19.87 4.45
N MET A 234 -3.15 -19.20 5.21
CA MET A 234 -3.48 -18.76 6.58
C MET A 234 -4.56 -17.68 6.59
N ILE A 235 -4.53 -16.72 5.64
CA ILE A 235 -5.56 -15.68 5.52
C ILE A 235 -6.90 -16.31 5.08
N ALA A 236 -6.88 -17.20 4.09
CA ALA A 236 -8.06 -17.91 3.62
C ALA A 236 -8.68 -18.79 4.72
N ARG A 237 -7.86 -19.52 5.48
CA ARG A 237 -8.32 -20.29 6.64
C ARG A 237 -8.95 -19.37 7.69
N ARG A 238 -8.33 -18.23 7.99
CA ARG A 238 -8.87 -17.23 8.92
C ARG A 238 -10.24 -16.73 8.48
N ALA A 239 -10.44 -16.46 7.19
CA ALA A 239 -11.75 -16.08 6.65
C ALA A 239 -12.84 -17.12 6.97
N GLN A 240 -12.51 -18.40 6.82
CA GLN A 240 -13.43 -19.51 7.12
C GLN A 240 -13.69 -19.65 8.62
N GLU A 241 -12.64 -19.61 9.45
CA GLU A 241 -12.74 -19.77 10.90
C GLU A 241 -13.53 -18.64 11.56
N GLU A 242 -13.35 -17.40 11.09
CA GLU A 242 -14.05 -16.22 11.61
C GLU A 242 -15.43 -16.01 10.96
N GLY A 243 -15.76 -16.77 9.92
CA GLY A 243 -17.03 -16.64 9.21
C GLY A 243 -17.24 -15.28 8.54
N ARG A 244 -16.16 -14.55 8.23
CA ARG A 244 -16.20 -13.20 7.64
C ARG A 244 -15.13 -13.04 6.56
N ASP A 245 -15.42 -12.18 5.59
CA ASP A 245 -14.46 -11.89 4.54
C ASP A 245 -13.21 -11.24 5.13
N GLN A 246 -12.07 -11.52 4.51
CA GLN A 246 -10.80 -10.86 4.81
C GLN A 246 -10.47 -9.89 3.67
N ILE A 247 -9.96 -8.71 4.01
CA ILE A 247 -9.54 -7.70 3.04
C ILE A 247 -8.10 -7.30 3.40
N VAL A 248 -7.17 -7.54 2.49
CA VAL A 248 -5.73 -7.36 2.71
C VAL A 248 -5.03 -6.80 1.48
N SER A 249 -3.84 -6.22 1.62
CA SER A 249 -3.00 -5.85 0.48
C SER A 249 -1.82 -6.81 0.28
N PHE A 250 -1.41 -6.99 -0.97
CA PHE A 250 -0.18 -7.65 -1.37
C PHE A 250 0.80 -6.59 -1.89
N LEU A 251 1.91 -6.38 -1.18
CA LEU A 251 2.89 -5.35 -1.50
C LEU A 251 3.89 -5.83 -2.57
N CYS A 252 4.16 -4.98 -3.55
CA CYS A 252 5.23 -5.15 -4.53
C CYS A 252 5.84 -3.80 -4.89
N HIS A 253 7.08 -3.81 -5.36
CA HIS A 253 7.81 -2.58 -5.71
C HIS A 253 8.27 -2.61 -7.15
N THR A 254 8.10 -1.49 -7.85
CA THR A 254 8.47 -1.41 -9.27
C THR A 254 9.96 -1.52 -9.52
N TYR A 255 10.82 -1.16 -8.56
CA TYR A 255 12.27 -1.22 -8.76
C TYR A 255 12.79 -2.62 -9.06
N THR A 256 12.08 -3.68 -8.63
CA THR A 256 12.48 -5.07 -8.90
C THR A 256 12.01 -5.62 -10.24
N MET A 257 11.13 -4.91 -10.96
CA MET A 257 10.48 -5.43 -12.17
C MET A 257 11.41 -5.55 -13.39
N ALA A 258 12.63 -5.00 -13.31
CA ALA A 258 13.65 -5.24 -14.32
C ALA A 258 14.22 -6.68 -14.27
N ASP A 259 14.09 -7.36 -13.13
CA ASP A 259 14.54 -8.73 -12.94
C ASP A 259 13.35 -9.70 -13.08
N SER A 260 13.43 -10.56 -14.10
CA SER A 260 12.38 -11.52 -14.44
C SER A 260 12.02 -12.46 -13.29
N ARG A 261 12.94 -12.72 -12.34
CA ARG A 261 12.67 -13.58 -11.18
C ARG A 261 11.59 -13.00 -10.28
N TYR A 262 11.56 -11.67 -10.09
CA TYR A 262 10.55 -10.99 -9.28
C TYR A 262 9.24 -10.84 -10.04
N ALA A 263 9.31 -10.53 -11.34
CA ALA A 263 8.13 -10.48 -12.21
C ALA A 263 7.41 -11.84 -12.25
N ASP A 264 8.15 -12.94 -12.45
CA ASP A 264 7.58 -14.30 -12.49
C ASP A 264 7.06 -14.75 -11.12
N ARG A 265 7.66 -14.27 -10.03
CA ARG A 265 7.17 -14.51 -8.67
C ARG A 265 5.81 -13.82 -8.47
N LEU A 266 5.68 -12.56 -8.88
CA LEU A 266 4.44 -11.81 -8.78
C LEU A 266 3.32 -12.51 -9.58
N ARG A 267 3.57 -12.89 -10.84
CA ARG A 267 2.60 -13.65 -11.67
C ARG A 267 2.08 -14.89 -10.94
N ARG A 268 3.01 -15.76 -10.51
CA ARG A 268 2.66 -17.01 -9.79
C ARG A 268 1.91 -16.74 -8.49
N ALA A 269 2.24 -15.67 -7.78
CA ALA A 269 1.55 -15.30 -6.55
C ALA A 269 0.09 -14.89 -6.84
N LEU A 270 -0.14 -14.01 -7.82
CA LEU A 270 -1.48 -13.56 -8.20
C LEU A 270 -2.34 -14.72 -8.74
N ASP A 271 -1.76 -15.59 -9.58
CA ASP A 271 -2.42 -16.80 -10.06
C ASP A 271 -2.82 -17.73 -8.91
N TYR A 272 -1.90 -17.96 -7.98
CA TYR A 272 -2.15 -18.80 -6.82
C TYR A 272 -3.28 -18.23 -5.96
N MET A 273 -3.22 -16.94 -5.59
CA MET A 273 -4.22 -16.29 -4.75
C MET A 273 -5.61 -16.37 -5.39
N THR A 274 -5.72 -16.06 -6.68
CA THR A 274 -6.98 -16.13 -7.43
C THR A 274 -7.52 -17.56 -7.53
N ALA A 275 -6.66 -18.53 -7.86
CA ALA A 275 -7.04 -19.95 -7.93
C ALA A 275 -7.48 -20.52 -6.56
N HIS A 276 -7.05 -19.91 -5.46
CA HIS A 276 -7.36 -20.32 -4.09
C HIS A 276 -8.35 -19.37 -3.41
N GLY A 277 -9.34 -18.87 -4.16
CA GLY A 277 -10.50 -18.15 -3.64
C GLY A 277 -10.30 -16.65 -3.41
N GLY A 278 -9.19 -16.11 -3.88
CA GLY A 278 -8.91 -14.68 -3.87
C GLY A 278 -9.71 -13.92 -4.91
N GLN A 279 -10.15 -12.72 -4.55
CA GLN A 279 -10.78 -11.79 -5.46
C GLN A 279 -9.93 -10.51 -5.52
N PRO A 280 -9.26 -10.22 -6.67
CA PRO A 280 -8.56 -8.96 -6.84
C PRO A 280 -9.56 -7.80 -6.84
N VAL A 281 -9.24 -6.73 -6.13
CA VAL A 281 -10.04 -5.51 -6.04
C VAL A 281 -9.15 -4.27 -5.95
N THR A 282 -9.69 -3.12 -6.30
CA THR A 282 -9.11 -1.81 -5.97
C THR A 282 -9.39 -1.43 -4.51
N PRO A 283 -8.63 -0.48 -3.92
CA PRO A 283 -8.94 0.08 -2.61
C PRO A 283 -10.39 0.59 -2.48
N GLY A 284 -10.89 1.33 -3.47
CA GLY A 284 -12.27 1.83 -3.49
C GLY A 284 -13.31 0.72 -3.47
N GLU A 285 -13.14 -0.32 -4.29
CA GLU A 285 -14.03 -1.50 -4.30
C GLU A 285 -13.98 -2.26 -2.96
N ALA A 286 -12.80 -2.40 -2.37
CA ALA A 286 -12.63 -3.03 -1.06
C ALA A 286 -13.40 -2.28 0.03
N ARG A 287 -13.34 -0.94 0.03
CA ARG A 287 -14.09 -0.09 0.96
C ARG A 287 -15.59 -0.26 0.80
N LEU A 288 -16.10 -0.19 -0.43
CA LEU A 288 -17.53 -0.37 -0.72
C LEU A 288 -18.02 -1.74 -0.25
N HIS A 289 -17.21 -2.79 -0.44
CA HIS A 289 -17.51 -4.13 0.05
C HIS A 289 -17.61 -4.17 1.58
N PHE A 290 -16.64 -3.58 2.28
CA PHE A 290 -16.62 -3.50 3.74
C PHE A 290 -17.85 -2.78 4.29
N GLU A 291 -18.18 -1.60 3.74
CA GLU A 291 -19.35 -0.81 4.15
C GLU A 291 -20.67 -1.59 3.92
N ALA A 292 -20.79 -2.31 2.79
CA ALA A 292 -21.94 -3.15 2.51
C ALA A 292 -22.08 -4.37 3.45
N GLN A 293 -21.00 -4.81 4.10
CA GLN A 293 -21.07 -5.85 5.13
C GLN A 293 -21.53 -5.30 6.48
N ALA A 294 -21.06 -4.11 6.87
CA ALA A 294 -21.46 -3.46 8.12
C ALA A 294 -22.97 -3.21 8.20
N HIS A 295 -23.63 -2.90 7.07
CA HIS A 295 -25.08 -2.70 7.01
C HIS A 295 -25.94 -3.98 7.08
N ARG A 296 -25.32 -5.17 7.02
CA ARG A 296 -26.02 -6.46 7.08
C ARG A 296 -26.04 -7.09 8.48
N GLN A 297 -25.33 -6.50 9.43
CA GLN A 297 -25.27 -6.91 10.84
C GLN A 297 -26.18 -6.02 11.69
#